data_AF-A0A1M6EM23-F1
#
_entry.id   AF-A0A1M6EM23-F1
#
_cell.length_a   1.000
_cell.length_b   1.000
_cell.length_c   1.000
_cell.angle_alpha   90.00
_cell.angle_beta   90.00
_cell.angle_gamma   90.00
#
_symmetry.space_group_name_H-M   'P 1'
#
loop_
_entity.id
_entity.type
_entity.pdbx_description
1 polymer ?
#
loop_
_entity_poly.entity_id
_entity_poly.type
_entity_poly.pdbx_seq_one_letter_code
_entity_poly.pdbx_strand_id
1 'polypeptide(L)'
;MALKWYPVIDYIKCVECCICIEKCPHGVYDTSKAPSPSVKYTEECTDHCHGCGDRCPVGAITYVGEDTGWVPPKGDIASAETGCSCGSNGTSDKKILVEYLYLDLQTCDRCIGTDNVLVEVMMVLTPALNIAGYEVEYNNIEMKTEELARQYQFLSSPTIRVNGRDVCQSVAENNCGCCGEISGTDVDCRVFEYEGETYEVAPKKMLAEAILQMVFGQTESGCDNGEYELPENLKTFFEGKKNQACSCGGNCC
;
A
#
# COMPACT_ATOMS: atom_id res chain seq x y z
N MET A 1 -13.40 -34.48 -12.17
CA MET A 1 -12.45 -34.58 -13.28
C MET A 1 -13.13 -34.09 -14.55
N ALA A 2 -12.53 -33.09 -15.19
CA ALA A 2 -13.08 -32.41 -16.34
C ALA A 2 -12.00 -32.29 -17.43
N LEU A 3 -12.39 -32.49 -18.69
CA LEU A 3 -11.46 -32.44 -19.82
C LEU A 3 -11.27 -31.02 -20.39
N LYS A 4 -12.15 -30.09 -20.02
CA LYS A 4 -12.20 -28.72 -20.57
C LYS A 4 -12.25 -27.63 -19.51
N TRP A 5 -12.17 -28.00 -18.23
CA TRP A 5 -12.27 -27.09 -17.10
C TRP A 5 -11.00 -27.10 -16.28
N TYR A 6 -10.22 -26.01 -16.30
CA TYR A 6 -9.00 -25.88 -15.50
C TYR A 6 -8.62 -24.41 -15.27
N PRO A 7 -7.93 -24.10 -14.15
CA PRO A 7 -7.54 -22.74 -13.84
C PRO A 7 -6.43 -22.22 -14.76
N VAL A 8 -6.46 -20.92 -15.04
CA VAL A 8 -5.44 -20.14 -15.73
C VAL A 8 -5.02 -19.00 -14.81
N ILE A 9 -3.71 -18.81 -14.64
CA ILE A 9 -3.16 -17.81 -13.73
C ILE A 9 -2.65 -16.61 -14.52
N ASP A 10 -3.07 -15.41 -14.11
CA ASP A 10 -2.43 -14.16 -14.45
C ASP A 10 -1.21 -13.93 -13.54
N TYR A 11 -0.02 -14.21 -14.08
CA TYR A 11 1.23 -14.09 -13.33
C TYR A 11 1.62 -12.65 -13.00
N ILE A 12 1.06 -11.65 -13.70
CA ILE A 12 1.32 -10.23 -13.39
C ILE A 12 0.57 -9.85 -12.11
N LYS A 13 -0.64 -10.38 -11.93
CA LYS A 13 -1.45 -10.14 -10.72
C LYS A 13 -1.07 -11.05 -9.56
N CYS A 14 -0.48 -12.22 -9.83
CA CYS A 14 -0.17 -13.20 -8.79
C CYS A 14 0.86 -12.70 -7.78
N VAL A 15 0.48 -12.67 -6.50
CA VAL A 15 1.38 -12.31 -5.38
C VAL A 15 2.01 -13.53 -4.70
N GLU A 16 2.03 -14.68 -5.37
CA GLU A 16 2.68 -15.92 -4.91
C GLU A 16 2.29 -16.41 -3.49
N CYS A 17 1.07 -16.07 -3.04
CA CYS A 17 0.55 -16.41 -1.71
C CYS A 17 0.36 -17.92 -1.43
N CYS A 18 0.60 -18.80 -2.41
CA CYS A 18 0.48 -20.27 -2.32
C CYS A 18 -0.91 -20.86 -1.99
N ILE A 19 -1.93 -20.04 -1.69
CA ILE A 19 -3.27 -20.51 -1.27
C ILE A 19 -3.89 -21.48 -2.29
N CYS A 20 -3.76 -21.20 -3.58
CA CYS A 20 -4.30 -22.06 -4.65
C CYS A 20 -3.64 -23.45 -4.67
N ILE A 21 -2.33 -23.53 -4.39
CA ILE A 21 -1.57 -24.78 -4.30
C ILE A 21 -2.00 -25.56 -3.05
N GLU A 22 -2.02 -24.91 -1.89
CA GLU A 22 -2.26 -25.56 -0.60
C GLU A 22 -3.71 -26.01 -0.39
N LYS A 23 -4.68 -25.26 -0.94
CA LYS A 23 -6.10 -25.48 -0.68
C LYS A 23 -6.82 -26.21 -1.82
N CYS A 24 -6.12 -26.62 -2.87
CA CYS A 24 -6.69 -27.46 -3.91
C CYS A 24 -6.73 -28.93 -3.43
N PRO A 25 -7.91 -29.52 -3.15
CA PRO A 25 -8.00 -30.91 -2.70
C PRO A 25 -7.77 -31.92 -3.84
N HIS A 26 -7.65 -31.43 -5.08
CA HIS A 26 -7.56 -32.25 -6.28
C HIS A 26 -6.15 -32.32 -6.88
N GLY A 27 -5.15 -31.69 -6.26
CA GLY A 27 -3.76 -31.82 -6.71
C GLY A 27 -3.46 -31.25 -8.10
N VAL A 28 -4.22 -30.24 -8.55
CA VAL A 28 -4.11 -29.64 -9.91
C VAL A 28 -2.76 -28.95 -10.15
N TYR A 29 -2.10 -28.47 -9.09
CA TYR A 29 -0.88 -27.66 -9.15
C TYR A 29 0.41 -28.49 -8.96
N ASP A 30 1.48 -28.07 -9.63
CA ASP A 30 2.83 -28.58 -9.39
C ASP A 30 3.42 -27.96 -8.11
N THR A 31 3.40 -28.73 -7.03
CA THR A 31 3.92 -28.30 -5.72
C THR A 31 5.44 -28.06 -5.73
N SER A 32 6.18 -28.65 -6.68
CA SER A 32 7.63 -28.45 -6.78
C SER A 32 8.03 -27.05 -7.26
N LYS A 33 7.09 -26.31 -7.84
CA LYS A 33 7.29 -24.94 -8.35
C LYS A 33 6.85 -23.86 -7.39
N ALA A 34 6.32 -24.23 -6.22
CA ALA A 34 5.98 -23.28 -5.17
C ALA A 34 7.22 -22.41 -4.81
N PRO A 35 7.05 -21.10 -4.58
CA PRO A 35 5.79 -20.40 -4.35
C PRO A 35 5.03 -19.95 -5.61
N SER A 36 5.66 -20.01 -6.79
CA SER A 36 5.04 -19.63 -8.06
C SER A 36 4.08 -20.72 -8.56
N PRO A 37 2.75 -20.48 -8.56
CA PRO A 37 1.79 -21.53 -8.87
C PRO A 37 1.86 -21.95 -10.34
N SER A 38 1.87 -23.25 -10.61
CA SER A 38 1.92 -23.80 -11.97
C SER A 38 0.90 -24.94 -12.08
N VAL A 39 -0.04 -24.81 -13.01
CA VAL A 39 -1.07 -25.83 -13.28
C VAL A 39 -0.45 -26.97 -14.08
N LYS A 40 -0.55 -28.21 -13.58
CA LYS A 40 0.10 -29.39 -14.19
C LYS A 40 -0.87 -30.52 -14.49
N TYR A 41 -1.82 -30.77 -13.61
CA TYR A 41 -2.78 -31.87 -13.72
C TYR A 41 -4.17 -31.26 -13.96
N THR A 42 -4.41 -30.76 -15.17
CA THR A 42 -5.63 -30.01 -15.52
C THR A 42 -6.87 -30.89 -15.44
N GLU A 43 -6.73 -32.17 -15.75
CA GLU A 43 -7.77 -33.21 -15.74
C GLU A 43 -8.32 -33.53 -14.34
N GLU A 44 -7.51 -33.29 -13.30
CA GLU A 44 -7.89 -33.52 -11.91
C GLU A 44 -8.87 -32.45 -11.41
N CYS A 45 -8.98 -31.33 -12.10
CA CYS A 45 -9.93 -30.30 -11.75
C CYS A 45 -11.38 -30.83 -11.86
N THR A 46 -12.23 -30.43 -10.92
CA THR A 46 -13.65 -30.77 -10.96
C THR A 46 -14.38 -29.76 -11.84
N ASP A 47 -15.31 -30.24 -12.67
CA ASP A 47 -16.12 -29.39 -13.55
C ASP A 47 -16.83 -28.31 -12.74
N HIS A 48 -16.81 -27.07 -13.23
CA HIS A 48 -17.38 -25.90 -12.56
C HIS A 48 -16.82 -25.61 -11.16
N CYS A 49 -15.64 -26.14 -10.81
CA CYS A 49 -14.99 -25.82 -9.55
C CYS A 49 -14.25 -24.49 -9.63
N HIS A 50 -14.64 -23.53 -8.79
CA HIS A 50 -14.00 -22.21 -8.69
C HIS A 50 -13.08 -22.05 -7.48
N GLY A 51 -12.87 -23.09 -6.69
CA GLY A 51 -12.31 -22.97 -5.35
C GLY A 51 -10.92 -22.33 -5.24
N CYS A 52 -10.06 -22.45 -6.24
CA CYS A 52 -8.76 -21.76 -6.21
C CYS A 52 -8.89 -20.27 -6.57
N GLY A 53 -9.75 -19.94 -7.52
CA GLY A 53 -10.16 -18.57 -7.87
C GLY A 53 -10.88 -17.83 -6.75
N ASP A 54 -11.86 -18.46 -6.09
CA ASP A 54 -12.59 -17.88 -4.95
C ASP A 54 -11.67 -17.48 -3.78
N ARG A 55 -10.58 -18.25 -3.63
CA ARG A 55 -9.60 -18.07 -2.55
C ARG A 55 -8.42 -17.21 -2.96
N CYS A 56 -8.30 -16.82 -4.24
CA CYS A 56 -7.22 -15.98 -4.71
C CYS A 56 -7.38 -14.55 -4.15
N PRO A 57 -6.42 -14.02 -3.38
CA PRO A 57 -6.57 -12.72 -2.71
C PRO A 57 -6.60 -11.53 -3.67
N VAL A 58 -6.07 -11.72 -4.88
CA VAL A 58 -5.86 -10.69 -5.91
C VAL A 58 -6.62 -11.00 -7.21
N GLY A 59 -7.51 -11.99 -7.17
CA GLY A 59 -8.34 -12.38 -8.33
C GLY A 59 -7.55 -12.77 -9.58
N ALA A 60 -6.35 -13.33 -9.42
CA ALA A 60 -5.44 -13.66 -10.53
C ALA A 60 -5.79 -14.97 -11.27
N ILE A 61 -6.91 -15.62 -10.98
CA ILE A 61 -7.24 -16.95 -11.53
C ILE A 61 -8.57 -16.90 -12.28
N THR A 62 -8.55 -17.31 -13.55
CA THR A 62 -9.73 -17.54 -14.40
C THR A 62 -9.78 -19.02 -14.82
N TYR A 63 -10.82 -19.44 -15.56
CA TYR A 63 -10.99 -20.83 -15.95
C TYR A 63 -11.24 -20.99 -17.45
N VAL A 64 -10.57 -21.95 -18.07
CA VAL A 64 -10.94 -22.42 -19.40
C VAL A 64 -12.25 -23.19 -19.27
N GLY A 65 -13.18 -22.98 -20.22
CA GLY A 65 -14.48 -23.66 -20.22
C GLY A 65 -15.54 -23.01 -19.33
N GLU A 66 -15.27 -21.83 -18.76
CA GLU A 66 -16.23 -21.04 -17.98
C GLU A 66 -17.50 -20.70 -18.79
N ASP A 67 -18.63 -21.24 -18.37
CA ASP A 67 -19.95 -21.04 -19.00
C ASP A 67 -21.05 -20.65 -17.98
N THR A 68 -20.69 -20.46 -16.71
CA THR A 68 -21.61 -20.12 -15.61
C THR A 68 -21.70 -18.62 -15.36
N GLY A 69 -20.84 -17.82 -16.00
CA GLY A 69 -20.74 -16.38 -15.79
C GLY A 69 -19.98 -16.02 -14.51
N TRP A 70 -19.28 -16.97 -13.90
CA TRP A 70 -18.41 -16.70 -12.76
C TRP A 70 -17.24 -15.80 -13.19
N VAL A 71 -16.89 -14.88 -12.29
CA VAL A 71 -15.79 -13.94 -12.45
C VAL A 71 -14.97 -13.90 -11.16
N PRO A 72 -13.64 -13.65 -11.22
CA PRO A 72 -12.82 -13.62 -10.02
C PRO A 72 -13.36 -12.59 -9.02
N PRO A 73 -13.74 -12.99 -7.79
CA PRO A 73 -14.45 -12.11 -6.87
C PRO A 73 -13.58 -10.98 -6.30
N LYS A 74 -12.26 -11.01 -6.56
CA LYS A 74 -11.25 -10.12 -5.97
C LYS A 74 -10.26 -9.57 -7.00
N GLY A 75 -10.60 -9.61 -8.29
CA GLY A 75 -9.80 -9.05 -9.37
C GLY A 75 -10.55 -7.90 -10.03
N ASP A 76 -9.85 -6.84 -10.43
CA ASP A 76 -10.48 -5.70 -11.11
C ASP A 76 -11.28 -6.17 -12.34
N ILE A 77 -12.60 -6.02 -12.27
CA ILE A 77 -13.49 -6.26 -13.41
C ILE A 77 -13.70 -4.91 -14.09
N ALA A 78 -13.09 -4.76 -15.27
CA ALA A 78 -13.52 -3.75 -16.23
C ALA A 78 -14.99 -4.04 -16.59
N SER A 79 -15.87 -3.09 -16.27
CA SER A 79 -17.31 -3.16 -16.47
C SER A 79 -17.70 -3.61 -17.88
N ALA A 80 -18.61 -4.58 -17.95
CA ALA A 80 -19.58 -4.69 -19.02
C ALA A 80 -20.96 -4.48 -18.38
N GLU A 81 -21.55 -3.33 -18.64
CA GLU A 81 -22.87 -2.92 -18.19
C GLU A 81 -24.01 -3.72 -18.83
N THR A 82 -25.00 -4.12 -18.02
CA THR A 82 -26.44 -4.08 -18.36
C THR A 82 -27.26 -4.14 -17.06
N GLY A 83 -28.17 -3.19 -16.87
CA GLY A 83 -28.89 -2.97 -15.61
C GLY A 83 -30.29 -3.60 -15.50
N CYS A 84 -30.83 -3.58 -14.28
CA CYS A 84 -32.24 -3.22 -13.99
C CYS A 84 -32.51 -3.09 -12.47
N SER A 85 -33.44 -2.20 -12.16
CA SER A 85 -33.90 -1.69 -10.85
C SER A 85 -34.28 -2.74 -9.79
N CYS A 86 -33.84 -2.51 -8.55
CA CYS A 86 -34.72 -2.27 -7.39
C CYS A 86 -33.92 -1.66 -6.22
N GLY A 87 -34.51 -0.67 -5.56
CA GLY A 87 -33.82 0.18 -4.59
C GLY A 87 -33.49 -0.53 -3.27
N SER A 88 -32.28 -0.27 -2.78
CA SER A 88 -31.91 -0.35 -1.37
C SER A 88 -30.70 0.55 -1.17
N ASN A 89 -30.78 1.37 -0.10
CA ASN A 89 -29.83 2.41 0.32
C ASN A 89 -28.41 2.27 -0.22
N GLY A 90 -27.90 3.36 -0.82
CA GLY A 90 -26.51 3.49 -1.18
C GLY A 90 -25.62 3.09 -0.01
N THR A 91 -24.93 1.97 -0.17
CA THR A 91 -23.75 1.65 0.61
C THR A 91 -22.75 2.74 0.26
N SER A 92 -22.61 3.74 1.13
CA SER A 92 -21.38 4.53 1.10
C SER A 92 -20.28 3.51 1.40
N ASP A 93 -19.56 3.09 0.37
CA ASP A 93 -18.39 2.23 0.56
C ASP A 93 -17.49 2.92 1.58
N LYS A 94 -17.30 2.26 2.74
CA LYS A 94 -16.51 2.83 3.82
C LYS A 94 -15.04 2.68 3.43
N LYS A 95 -14.57 3.55 2.54
CA LYS A 95 -13.19 3.58 2.06
C LYS A 95 -12.28 4.15 3.15
N ILE A 96 -11.16 3.46 3.38
CA ILE A 96 -10.06 3.91 4.21
C ILE A 96 -8.88 4.08 3.28
N LEU A 97 -8.43 5.32 3.11
CA LEU A 97 -7.22 5.63 2.37
C LEU A 97 -6.06 5.79 3.36
N VAL A 98 -5.05 4.94 3.25
CA VAL A 98 -3.78 5.05 3.97
C VAL A 98 -2.71 5.51 3.00
N GLU A 99 -2.07 6.64 3.29
CA GLU A 99 -1.05 7.23 2.43
C GLU A 99 0.29 7.28 3.16
N TYR A 100 1.34 6.86 2.49
CA TYR A 100 2.72 6.97 2.95
C TYR A 100 3.48 7.97 2.09
N LEU A 101 3.80 9.12 2.66
CA LEU A 101 4.50 10.22 2.01
C LEU A 101 5.96 10.23 2.47
N TYR A 102 6.91 10.18 1.54
CA TYR A 102 8.33 10.02 1.87
C TYR A 102 9.24 10.74 0.87
N LEU A 103 10.49 11.00 1.26
CA LEU A 103 11.50 11.61 0.38
C LEU A 103 12.28 10.58 -0.44
N ASP A 104 12.60 9.42 0.14
CA ASP A 104 13.41 8.41 -0.51
C ASP A 104 13.23 7.01 0.10
N LEU A 105 13.13 5.97 -0.73
CA LEU A 105 13.06 4.55 -0.31
C LEU A 105 14.24 3.72 -0.83
N GLN A 106 15.34 4.35 -1.20
CA GLN A 106 16.52 3.65 -1.74
C GLN A 106 17.74 3.78 -0.83
N THR A 107 17.87 4.91 -0.14
CA THR A 107 19.05 5.33 0.62
C THR A 107 18.69 5.69 2.06
N CYS A 108 17.50 6.27 2.30
CA CYS A 108 17.12 6.73 3.63
C CYS A 108 16.58 5.59 4.53
N ASP A 109 17.40 5.15 5.49
CA ASP A 109 17.06 4.07 6.43
C ASP A 109 15.78 4.34 7.24
N ARG A 110 15.50 5.61 7.60
CA ARG A 110 14.29 5.97 8.35
C ARG A 110 13.02 5.76 7.53
N CYS A 111 13.07 6.16 6.25
CA CYS A 111 11.94 5.98 5.33
C CYS A 111 11.77 4.50 4.96
N ILE A 112 12.86 3.78 4.70
CA ILE A 112 12.82 2.34 4.40
C ILE A 112 12.31 1.55 5.61
N GLY A 113 12.83 1.84 6.80
CA GLY A 113 12.41 1.21 8.04
C GLY A 113 10.94 1.44 8.34
N THR A 114 10.46 2.68 8.16
CA THR A 114 9.04 3.01 8.40
C THR A 114 8.12 2.38 7.38
N ASP A 115 8.50 2.33 6.09
CA ASP A 115 7.73 1.64 5.05
C ASP A 115 7.60 0.14 5.35
N ASN A 116 8.70 -0.53 5.72
CA ASN A 116 8.67 -1.94 6.09
C ASN A 116 7.71 -2.20 7.28
N VAL A 117 7.79 -1.35 8.31
CA VAL A 117 6.90 -1.45 9.49
C VAL A 117 5.44 -1.22 9.08
N LEU A 118 5.16 -0.22 8.24
CA LEU A 118 3.81 0.10 7.79
C LEU A 118 3.24 -1.04 6.92
N VAL A 119 4.01 -1.60 5.99
CA VAL A 119 3.62 -2.76 5.18
C VAL A 119 3.20 -3.91 6.07
N GLU A 120 4.01 -4.26 7.08
CA GLU A 120 3.67 -5.33 8.02
C GLU A 120 2.37 -5.05 8.80
N VAL A 121 2.15 -3.80 9.21
CA VAL A 121 0.91 -3.39 9.89
C VAL A 121 -0.29 -3.52 8.96
N MET A 122 -0.19 -3.04 7.71
CA MET A 122 -1.27 -3.11 6.73
C MET A 122 -1.61 -4.55 6.33
N MET A 123 -0.62 -5.45 6.26
CA MET A 123 -0.86 -6.88 6.02
C MET A 123 -1.78 -7.51 7.08
N VAL A 124 -1.75 -7.01 8.32
CA VAL A 124 -2.60 -7.48 9.42
C VAL A 124 -3.92 -6.74 9.48
N LEU A 125 -3.90 -5.41 9.32
CA LEU A 125 -5.09 -4.58 9.48
C LEU A 125 -6.03 -4.67 8.29
N THR A 126 -5.54 -4.73 7.05
CA THR A 126 -6.39 -4.76 5.85
C THR A 126 -7.39 -5.91 5.87
N PRO A 127 -6.99 -7.18 6.16
CA PRO A 127 -7.97 -8.26 6.30
C PRO A 127 -9.00 -8.02 7.40
N ALA A 128 -8.59 -7.46 8.55
CA ALA A 128 -9.49 -7.18 9.66
C ALA A 128 -10.51 -6.08 9.32
N LEU A 129 -10.06 -5.02 8.64
CA LEU A 129 -10.89 -3.91 8.19
C LEU A 129 -11.86 -4.34 7.08
N ASN A 130 -11.41 -5.19 6.15
CA ASN A 130 -12.26 -5.78 5.12
C ASN A 130 -13.40 -6.63 5.73
N ILE A 131 -13.12 -7.40 6.79
CA ILE A 131 -14.16 -8.14 7.53
C ILE A 131 -15.16 -7.18 8.18
N ALA A 132 -14.70 -6.02 8.65
CA ALA A 132 -15.55 -4.97 9.20
C ALA A 132 -16.33 -4.18 8.12
N GLY A 133 -16.19 -4.54 6.83
CA GLY A 133 -16.91 -3.93 5.71
C GLY A 133 -16.29 -2.63 5.21
N TYR A 134 -15.01 -2.38 5.50
CA TYR A 134 -14.25 -1.28 4.93
C TYR A 134 -13.49 -1.74 3.68
N GLU A 135 -13.29 -0.83 2.74
CA GLU A 135 -12.38 -1.02 1.61
C GLU A 135 -11.11 -0.24 1.90
N VAL A 136 -9.95 -0.90 1.93
CA VAL A 136 -8.68 -0.25 2.29
C VAL A 136 -7.84 -0.03 1.04
N GLU A 137 -7.48 1.22 0.79
CA GLU A 137 -6.53 1.65 -0.24
C GLU A 137 -5.22 2.07 0.43
N TYR A 138 -4.08 1.61 -0.08
CA TYR A 138 -2.74 1.91 0.45
C TYR A 138 -1.85 2.48 -0.66
N ASN A 139 -1.43 3.73 -0.51
CA ASN A 139 -0.69 4.46 -1.54
C ASN A 139 0.64 5.00 -1.01
N ASN A 140 1.71 4.70 -1.75
CA ASN A 140 3.05 5.22 -1.51
C ASN A 140 3.33 6.40 -2.45
N ILE A 141 3.69 7.55 -1.89
CA ILE A 141 3.86 8.80 -2.63
C ILE A 141 5.24 9.39 -2.31
N GLU A 142 6.16 9.24 -3.26
CA GLU A 142 7.47 9.87 -3.20
C GLU A 142 7.36 11.36 -3.49
N MET A 143 7.78 12.19 -2.54
CA MET A 143 7.85 13.65 -2.64
C MET A 143 9.06 14.06 -3.48
N LYS A 144 8.99 13.78 -4.78
CA LYS A 144 10.08 13.98 -5.74
C LYS A 144 10.48 15.44 -5.92
N THR A 145 9.52 16.34 -5.80
CA THR A 145 9.70 17.78 -6.06
C THR A 145 9.03 18.64 -4.99
N GLU A 146 9.47 19.89 -4.92
CA GLU A 146 8.92 20.90 -4.02
C GLU A 146 7.44 21.17 -4.33
N GLU A 147 7.05 21.23 -5.60
CA GLU A 147 5.68 21.48 -6.03
C GLU A 147 4.74 20.38 -5.55
N LEU A 148 5.21 19.12 -5.61
CA LEU A 148 4.46 17.97 -5.12
C LEU A 148 4.32 18.02 -3.59
N ALA A 149 5.39 18.34 -2.86
CA ALA A 149 5.33 18.54 -1.42
C ALA A 149 4.33 19.64 -1.01
N ARG A 150 4.26 20.73 -1.78
CA ARG A 150 3.25 21.80 -1.58
C ARG A 150 1.83 21.32 -1.85
N GLN A 151 1.61 20.57 -2.95
CA GLN A 151 0.31 20.03 -3.29
C GLN A 151 -0.25 19.12 -2.19
N TYR A 152 0.61 18.31 -1.57
CA TYR A 152 0.24 17.40 -0.50
C TYR A 152 0.33 18.01 0.90
N GLN A 153 0.68 19.29 1.02
CA GLN A 153 0.93 19.95 2.32
C GLN A 153 1.88 19.10 3.20
N PHE A 154 2.94 18.57 2.59
CA PHE A 154 3.86 17.65 3.24
C PHE A 154 4.76 18.42 4.22
N LEU A 155 4.77 18.01 5.48
CA LEU A 155 5.53 18.73 6.52
C LEU A 155 6.92 18.11 6.73
N SER A 156 7.00 16.79 6.80
CA SER A 156 8.25 16.10 7.08
C SER A 156 8.21 14.63 6.65
N SER A 157 9.38 14.09 6.33
CA SER A 157 9.53 12.69 5.94
C SER A 157 10.02 11.82 7.09
N PRO A 158 9.51 10.60 7.25
CA PRO A 158 8.32 10.04 6.58
C PRO A 158 6.99 10.50 7.21
N THR A 159 5.89 10.50 6.46
CA THR A 159 4.54 10.82 6.98
C THR A 159 3.54 9.74 6.61
N ILE A 160 2.73 9.31 7.57
CA ILE A 160 1.61 8.38 7.35
C ILE A 160 0.30 9.13 7.57
N ARG A 161 -0.64 9.03 6.64
CA ARG A 161 -1.98 9.61 6.77
C ARG A 161 -3.05 8.55 6.65
N VAL A 162 -4.16 8.74 7.38
CA VAL A 162 -5.39 7.97 7.25
C VAL A 162 -6.52 8.93 6.93
N ASN A 163 -7.13 8.77 5.75
CA ASN A 163 -8.16 9.67 5.23
C ASN A 163 -7.72 11.14 5.26
N GLY A 164 -6.48 11.41 4.83
CA GLY A 164 -5.88 12.75 4.79
C GLY A 164 -5.39 13.29 6.13
N ARG A 165 -5.58 12.57 7.25
CA ARG A 165 -5.12 12.99 8.58
C ARG A 165 -3.84 12.27 8.98
N ASP A 166 -2.84 13.04 9.41
CA ASP A 166 -1.56 12.51 9.87
C ASP A 166 -1.72 11.69 11.16
N VAL A 167 -1.12 10.50 11.22
CA VAL A 167 -1.18 9.59 12.37
C VAL A 167 -0.57 10.18 13.64
N CYS A 168 0.27 11.22 13.56
CA CYS A 168 0.74 11.96 14.73
C CYS A 168 0.05 13.32 14.84
N GLN A 169 -0.15 13.78 16.07
CA GLN A 169 -0.77 15.08 16.37
C GLN A 169 0.15 16.27 16.04
N SER A 170 1.46 16.07 16.15
CA SER A 170 2.48 17.09 15.88
C SER A 170 3.68 16.48 15.15
N VAL A 171 4.45 17.35 14.50
CA VAL A 171 5.70 16.98 13.84
C VAL A 171 6.86 17.29 14.78
N ALA A 172 7.70 16.30 15.03
CA ALA A 172 8.99 16.43 15.69
C ALA A 172 10.08 15.97 14.72
N GLU A 173 11.25 16.59 14.77
CA GLU A 173 12.32 16.37 13.79
C GLU A 173 13.68 16.32 14.46
N ASN A 174 14.60 15.57 13.86
CA ASN A 174 16.02 15.63 14.18
C ASN A 174 16.86 15.38 12.92
N ASN A 175 18.16 15.64 13.05
CA ASN A 175 19.11 15.49 11.96
C ASN A 175 19.07 14.09 11.33
N CYS A 176 18.99 14.03 10.01
CA CYS A 176 18.95 12.80 9.23
C CYS A 176 20.13 12.72 8.26
N GLY A 177 21.17 11.97 8.66
CA GLY A 177 22.38 11.80 7.86
C GLY A 177 22.10 11.30 6.44
N CYS A 178 21.19 10.33 6.27
CA CYS A 178 20.87 9.77 4.96
C CYS A 178 20.24 10.82 4.02
N CYS A 179 19.29 11.62 4.53
CA CYS A 179 18.69 12.69 3.71
C CYS A 179 19.70 13.79 3.40
N GLY A 180 20.66 14.02 4.29
CA GLY A 180 21.76 14.94 4.00
C GLY A 180 22.77 14.43 2.97
N GLU A 181 22.99 13.11 2.87
CA GLU A 181 23.77 12.52 1.77
C GLU A 181 23.05 12.66 0.42
N ILE A 182 21.73 12.54 0.41
CA ILE A 182 20.88 12.67 -0.78
C ILE A 182 20.82 14.11 -1.29
N SER A 183 20.83 15.10 -0.39
CA SER A 183 20.76 16.52 -0.74
C SER A 183 22.12 17.23 -0.74
N GLY A 184 23.16 16.64 -0.16
CA GLY A 184 24.44 17.30 0.05
C GLY A 184 24.38 18.47 1.06
N THR A 185 23.32 18.53 1.88
CA THR A 185 23.07 19.57 2.89
C THR A 185 22.55 18.94 4.17
N ASP A 186 22.71 19.61 5.32
CA ASP A 186 22.19 19.07 6.57
C ASP A 186 20.66 19.17 6.60
N VAL A 187 19.96 18.05 6.77
CA VAL A 187 18.49 17.98 6.67
C VAL A 187 17.92 17.29 7.91
N ASP A 188 17.00 17.97 8.58
CA ASP A 188 16.20 17.36 9.65
C ASP A 188 15.03 16.59 9.05
N CYS A 189 14.78 15.39 9.55
CA CYS A 189 13.64 14.57 9.15
C CYS A 189 12.83 14.15 10.37
N ARG A 190 11.61 13.69 10.11
CA ARG A 190 10.65 13.34 11.12
C ARG A 190 11.18 12.27 12.07
N VAL A 191 10.85 12.45 13.33
CA VAL A 191 10.85 11.43 14.37
C VAL A 191 9.44 11.26 14.94
N PHE A 192 9.19 10.08 15.47
CA PHE A 192 7.90 9.68 16.01
C PHE A 192 7.99 9.68 17.53
N GLU A 193 7.17 10.50 18.18
CA GLU A 193 7.02 10.50 19.63
C GLU A 193 5.88 9.56 20.03
N TYR A 194 6.19 8.54 20.84
CA TYR A 194 5.20 7.56 21.29
C TYR A 194 5.58 7.03 22.67
N GLU A 195 4.61 6.97 23.59
CA GLU A 195 4.78 6.50 24.98
C GLU A 195 5.94 7.18 25.74
N GLY A 196 6.24 8.45 25.41
CA GLY A 196 7.30 9.25 26.05
C GLY A 196 8.70 9.00 25.50
N GLU A 197 8.85 8.18 24.47
CA GLU A 197 10.10 7.94 23.75
C GLU A 197 10.04 8.51 22.32
N THR A 198 11.21 8.74 21.73
CA THR A 198 11.39 9.24 20.38
C THR A 198 11.99 8.16 19.49
N TYR A 199 11.38 7.92 18.34
CA TYR A 199 11.79 6.89 17.39
C TYR A 199 12.07 7.47 16.01
N GLU A 200 13.17 7.05 15.39
CA GLU A 200 13.49 7.43 14.00
C GLU A 200 12.75 6.60 12.96
N VAL A 201 12.23 5.44 13.36
CA VAL A 201 11.38 4.55 12.57
C VAL A 201 10.10 4.32 13.38
N ALA A 202 8.94 4.53 12.76
CA ALA A 202 7.67 4.44 13.47
C ALA A 202 7.47 3.03 14.07
N PRO A 203 7.17 2.89 15.38
CA PRO A 203 6.89 1.59 15.98
C PRO A 203 5.61 0.95 15.43
N LYS A 204 5.61 -0.38 15.22
CA LYS A 204 4.43 -1.14 14.74
C LYS A 204 3.18 -0.90 15.58
N LYS A 205 3.35 -0.89 16.92
CA LYS A 205 2.26 -0.66 17.88
C LYS A 205 1.63 0.73 17.69
N MET A 206 2.46 1.76 17.57
CA MET A 206 2.03 3.14 17.33
C MET A 206 1.18 3.24 16.06
N LEU A 207 1.69 2.71 14.93
CA LEU A 207 0.97 2.76 13.65
C LEU A 207 -0.35 2.01 13.71
N ALA A 208 -0.36 0.80 14.26
CA ALA A 208 -1.57 0.00 14.35
C ALA A 208 -2.64 0.68 15.22
N GLU A 209 -2.23 1.22 16.38
CA GLU A 209 -3.12 1.96 17.27
C GLU A 209 -3.69 3.21 16.60
N ALA A 210 -2.83 4.04 15.99
CA ALA A 210 -3.25 5.27 15.34
C ALA A 210 -4.22 5.01 14.17
N ILE A 211 -3.94 4.03 13.31
CA ILE A 211 -4.83 3.66 12.19
C ILE A 211 -6.19 3.20 12.73
N LEU A 212 -6.22 2.30 13.71
CA LEU A 212 -7.46 1.81 14.30
C LEU A 212 -8.26 2.93 14.99
N GLN A 213 -7.59 3.82 15.73
CA GLN A 213 -8.22 4.96 16.36
C GLN A 213 -8.81 5.93 15.32
N MET A 214 -8.15 6.15 14.18
CA MET A 214 -8.67 7.03 13.13
C MET A 214 -9.86 6.43 12.37
N VAL A 215 -9.93 5.10 12.28
CA VAL A 215 -11.01 4.38 11.60
C VAL A 215 -12.24 4.22 12.49
N PHE A 216 -12.04 3.89 13.78
CA PHE A 216 -13.13 3.54 14.71
C PHE A 216 -13.41 4.60 15.78
N GLY A 217 -12.45 5.50 16.03
CA GLY A 217 -12.60 6.56 17.02
C GLY A 217 -13.59 7.63 16.56
N GLN A 218 -14.26 8.25 17.53
CA GLN A 218 -15.03 9.47 17.29
C GLN A 218 -14.04 10.61 17.12
N THR A 219 -13.74 11.01 15.89
CA THR A 219 -12.92 12.21 15.68
C THR A 219 -13.78 13.45 15.70
N GLU A 220 -13.53 14.35 16.64
CA GLU A 220 -13.83 15.76 16.46
C GLU A 220 -12.97 16.28 15.30
N SER A 221 -13.63 16.76 14.25
CA SER A 221 -12.97 17.36 13.10
C SER A 221 -12.44 18.73 13.49
N GLY A 222 -11.19 18.79 13.96
CA GLY A 222 -10.42 20.02 13.96
C GLY A 222 -9.97 20.34 12.55
N CYS A 223 -10.67 21.24 11.87
CA CYS A 223 -10.18 21.86 10.63
C CYS A 223 -9.24 23.01 11.02
N ASP A 224 -7.94 22.74 11.03
CA ASP A 224 -6.95 23.80 11.19
C ASP A 224 -6.83 24.53 9.85
N ASN A 225 -7.43 25.71 9.76
CA ASN A 225 -7.42 26.57 8.56
C ASN A 225 -6.14 27.42 8.50
N GLY A 226 -4.99 26.81 8.80
CA GLY A 226 -3.69 27.43 8.59
C GLY A 226 -3.35 27.46 7.10
N GLU A 227 -2.88 28.59 6.59
CA GLU A 227 -2.24 28.60 5.27
C GLU A 227 -0.96 27.77 5.35
N TYR A 228 -0.84 26.77 4.47
CA TYR A 228 0.35 25.92 4.41
C TYR A 228 1.53 26.70 3.82
N GLU A 229 2.66 26.65 4.53
CA GLU A 229 3.96 27.08 4.02
C GLU A 229 4.91 25.88 3.97
N LEU A 230 5.73 25.81 2.91
CA LEU A 230 6.76 24.78 2.81
C LEU A 230 7.75 24.94 3.98
N PRO A 231 7.97 23.93 4.83
CA PRO A 231 8.84 24.08 5.98
C PRO A 231 10.33 24.03 5.61
N GLU A 232 11.19 24.52 6.51
CA GLU A 232 12.62 24.75 6.25
C GLU A 232 13.41 23.46 5.96
N ASN A 233 13.04 22.34 6.60
CA ASN A 233 13.60 21.02 6.31
C ASN A 233 13.49 20.68 4.81
N LEU A 234 12.32 20.89 4.21
CA LEU A 234 12.03 20.56 2.82
C LEU A 234 12.66 21.56 1.86
N LYS A 235 12.67 22.86 2.20
CA LYS A 235 13.43 23.86 1.43
C LYS A 235 14.90 23.45 1.33
N THR A 236 15.50 23.14 2.48
CA THR A 236 16.92 22.74 2.58
C THR A 236 17.21 21.47 1.79
N PHE A 237 16.32 20.48 1.88
CA PHE A 237 16.45 19.22 1.13
C PHE A 237 16.37 19.43 -0.39
N PHE A 238 15.35 20.13 -0.89
CA PHE A 238 15.15 20.31 -2.32
C PHE A 238 16.20 21.24 -2.94
N GLU A 239 16.60 22.31 -2.25
CA GLU A 239 17.69 23.18 -2.68
C GLU A 239 19.02 22.42 -2.75
N GLY A 240 19.33 21.61 -1.73
CA GLY A 240 20.51 20.77 -1.72
C GLY A 240 20.53 19.80 -2.91
N LYS A 241 19.45 19.03 -3.09
CA LYS A 241 19.30 18.04 -4.16
C LYS A 241 19.50 18.68 -5.54
N LYS A 242 19.00 19.90 -5.75
CA LYS A 242 19.20 20.67 -6.99
C LYS A 242 20.67 21.05 -7.20
N ASN A 243 21.37 21.50 -6.16
CA ASN A 243 22.78 21.89 -6.23
C ASN A 243 23.71 20.70 -6.49
N GLN A 244 23.39 19.53 -5.93
CA GLN A 244 24.12 18.29 -6.15
C GLN A 244 23.95 17.77 -7.59
N ALA A 245 22.74 17.88 -8.15
CA ALA A 245 22.49 17.55 -9.56
C ALA A 245 23.25 18.48 -10.54
N CYS A 246 23.49 19.74 -10.18
CA CYS A 246 24.26 20.68 -10.98
C CYS A 246 25.79 20.52 -10.87
N SER A 247 26.32 19.80 -9.87
CA SER A 247 27.77 19.63 -9.68
C SER A 247 28.43 18.67 -10.66
N CYS A 248 27.67 17.92 -11.47
CA CYS A 248 28.23 17.03 -12.50
C CYS A 248 28.46 17.71 -13.87
N GLY A 249 28.39 19.05 -13.95
CA GLY A 249 28.53 19.83 -15.19
C GLY A 249 29.83 20.63 -15.36
N GLY A 250 30.92 20.27 -14.66
CA GLY A 250 32.16 21.07 -14.64
C GLY A 250 33.43 20.30 -15.03
N ASN A 251 33.78 20.39 -16.31
CA ASN A 251 35.14 20.34 -16.89
C ASN A 251 36.26 19.75 -16.00
N CYS A 252 36.63 18.48 -16.21
CA CYS A 252 37.90 17.94 -15.71
C CYS A 252 39.04 18.45 -16.61
N CYS A 253 39.95 19.22 -16.01
CA CYS A 253 41.23 19.61 -16.58
C CYS A 253 42.18 18.41 -16.75
#